data_AF-A0A0D3KC32-F1
#
_entry.id   AF-A0A0D3KC32-F1
#
_cell.length_a   1.000
_cell.length_b   1.000
_cell.length_c   1.000
_cell.angle_alpha   90.00
_cell.angle_beta   90.00
_cell.angle_gamma   90.00
#
_symmetry.space_group_name_H-M   'P 1'
#
loop_
_entity.id
_entity.type
_entity.pdbx_description
1 polymer ?
#
loop_
_entity_poly.entity_id
_entity_poly.type
_entity_poly.pdbx_seq_one_letter_code
_entity_poly.pdbx_strand_id
1 'polypeptide(L)'
;MSAILRLAKTYPFRFGLGYSLMKTSGCDLMVQKVVEKREIIDWKRNIAFGAFGFFYLGGVQYMIYVPLFSRIFPNAAAFAGKSVADKLRDPRGIRDLFAQVFLDQGVHHPLMYFPVFYMIKDFVTSDSPNPVCAVNQYIGNMNEDLVALWKVWIPSTLLNFAFMPMWARIPWVASTSLIWTCILSAMRGSSEVPAEEGVFGHVDAQTLGLMTTSAIAPAPRLSPDKSHLLVTAMGPDRPGVIAAIARELYGLDASISHSKMMCLGAEFCIVMHVECSEAQLKAVRAALGGASLAGKGVEVLLRDLQPHSDSSKVVPAVTGRVSLTGIDRPGLLYRLSDTLSAAGLNIDHLQTEQLRTKRGAPPLFNTQCHFCGDKRPDVPSLRAGLQKLEAELGVKCTLEVAEGPRRHLTSTISH
;
A
#
# COMPACT_ATOMS: atom_id res chain seq x y z
N MET A 1 -26.55 -17.74 36.65
CA MET A 1 -26.23 -16.30 36.62
C MET A 1 -25.30 -15.82 37.76
N SER A 2 -24.73 -16.69 38.62
CA SER A 2 -23.99 -16.25 39.84
C SER A 2 -22.46 -16.36 39.80
N ALA A 3 -21.84 -17.17 38.93
CA ALA A 3 -20.38 -17.35 38.91
C ALA A 3 -19.63 -16.24 38.16
N ILE A 4 -20.11 -15.85 36.97
CA ILE A 4 -19.49 -14.79 36.14
C ILE A 4 -19.54 -13.43 36.84
N LEU A 5 -20.69 -13.09 37.43
CA LEU A 5 -20.87 -11.88 38.22
C LEU A 5 -19.97 -11.87 39.47
N ARG A 6 -19.75 -13.04 40.09
CA ARG A 6 -18.83 -13.16 41.24
C ARG A 6 -17.39 -12.96 40.80
N LEU A 7 -16.98 -13.59 39.70
CA LEU A 7 -15.64 -13.42 39.11
C LEU A 7 -15.35 -11.96 38.72
N ALA A 8 -16.32 -11.29 38.07
CA ALA A 8 -16.20 -9.88 37.69
C ALA A 8 -16.06 -8.95 38.90
N LYS A 9 -16.73 -9.25 40.02
CA LYS A 9 -16.63 -8.46 41.25
C LYS A 9 -15.34 -8.74 42.02
N THR A 10 -14.88 -9.99 42.05
CA THR A 10 -13.67 -10.38 42.78
C THR A 10 -12.39 -9.96 42.06
N TYR A 11 -12.37 -10.00 40.72
CA TYR A 11 -11.21 -9.65 39.91
C TYR A 11 -11.58 -8.74 38.72
N PRO A 12 -12.01 -7.49 38.98
CA PRO A 12 -12.55 -6.59 37.95
C PRO A 12 -11.56 -6.29 36.82
N PHE A 13 -10.29 -6.09 37.14
CA PHE A 13 -9.24 -5.85 36.15
C PHE A 13 -8.98 -7.07 35.24
N ARG A 14 -8.76 -8.25 35.84
CA ARG A 14 -8.52 -9.50 35.09
C ARG A 14 -9.74 -9.88 34.24
N PHE A 15 -10.94 -9.64 34.77
CA PHE A 15 -12.18 -9.82 34.03
C PHE A 15 -12.27 -8.86 32.83
N GLY A 16 -11.93 -7.58 33.03
CA GLY A 16 -11.91 -6.57 31.96
C GLY A 16 -10.94 -6.91 30.82
N LEU A 17 -9.74 -7.43 31.15
CA LEU A 17 -8.76 -7.93 30.19
C LEU A 17 -9.34 -9.09 29.34
N GLY A 18 -9.84 -10.13 30.00
CA GLY A 18 -10.38 -11.31 29.31
C GLY A 18 -11.62 -10.99 28.48
N TYR A 19 -12.54 -10.20 29.03
CA TYR A 19 -13.75 -9.76 28.33
C TYR A 19 -13.40 -8.96 27.07
N SER A 20 -12.46 -8.02 27.17
CA SER A 20 -12.09 -7.16 26.04
C SER A 20 -11.41 -7.94 24.93
N LEU A 21 -10.53 -8.90 25.27
CA LEU A 21 -9.92 -9.84 24.32
C LEU A 21 -10.96 -10.67 23.58
N MET A 22 -11.88 -11.32 24.31
CA MET A 22 -12.92 -12.16 23.71
C MET A 22 -13.86 -11.34 22.83
N LYS A 23 -14.22 -10.12 23.27
CA LYS A 23 -15.07 -9.19 22.54
C LYS A 23 -14.44 -8.81 21.21
N THR A 24 -13.20 -8.32 21.21
CA THR A 24 -12.56 -7.81 19.99
C THR A 24 -12.24 -8.93 19.01
N SER A 25 -11.72 -10.06 19.49
CA SER A 25 -11.49 -11.25 18.66
C SER A 25 -12.81 -11.79 18.08
N GLY A 26 -13.88 -11.89 18.89
CA GLY A 26 -15.18 -12.39 18.42
C GLY A 26 -15.86 -11.47 17.41
N CYS A 27 -15.86 -10.15 17.64
CA CYS A 27 -16.35 -9.17 16.67
C CYS A 27 -15.58 -9.26 15.35
N ASP A 28 -14.26 -9.38 15.42
CA ASP A 28 -13.43 -9.49 14.24
C ASP A 28 -13.71 -10.78 13.45
N LEU A 29 -13.83 -11.94 14.11
CA LEU A 29 -14.23 -13.20 13.46
C LEU A 29 -15.61 -13.08 12.78
N MET A 30 -16.56 -12.43 13.45
CA MET A 30 -17.90 -12.19 12.90
C MET A 30 -17.83 -11.29 11.67
N VAL A 31 -17.05 -10.21 11.70
CA VAL A 31 -16.87 -9.33 10.54
C VAL A 31 -16.24 -10.11 9.39
N GLN A 32 -15.15 -10.84 9.65
CA GLN A 32 -14.48 -11.64 8.63
C GLN A 32 -15.42 -12.69 7.98
N LYS A 33 -16.26 -13.38 8.78
CA LYS A 33 -17.12 -14.46 8.28
C LYS A 33 -18.46 -13.98 7.71
N VAL A 34 -19.10 -13.00 8.34
CA VAL A 34 -20.48 -12.59 8.03
C VAL A 34 -20.51 -11.36 7.14
N VAL A 35 -19.68 -10.35 7.43
CA VAL A 35 -19.66 -9.08 6.69
C VAL A 35 -18.78 -9.22 5.44
N GLU A 36 -17.56 -9.72 5.60
CA GLU A 36 -16.57 -9.86 4.51
C GLU A 36 -16.67 -11.20 3.78
N LYS A 37 -17.42 -12.18 4.31
CA LYS A 37 -17.61 -13.51 3.72
C LYS A 37 -16.29 -14.23 3.37
N ARG A 38 -15.26 -14.12 4.23
CA ARG A 38 -13.97 -14.79 4.04
C ARG A 38 -14.09 -16.30 4.30
N GLU A 39 -13.64 -17.10 3.33
CA GLU A 39 -13.51 -18.54 3.49
C GLU A 39 -12.39 -18.91 4.49
N ILE A 40 -11.26 -18.23 4.41
CA ILE A 40 -10.09 -18.40 5.30
C ILE A 40 -10.05 -17.24 6.28
N ILE A 41 -9.90 -17.56 7.57
CA ILE A 41 -9.79 -16.57 8.65
C ILE A 41 -8.37 -16.01 8.65
N ASP A 42 -8.26 -14.68 8.64
CA ASP A 42 -7.01 -13.95 8.87
C ASP A 42 -6.74 -13.92 10.37
N TRP A 43 -5.88 -14.84 10.81
CA TRP A 43 -5.49 -14.97 12.21
C TRP A 43 -4.51 -13.88 12.64
N LYS A 44 -3.68 -13.33 11.75
CA LYS A 44 -2.79 -12.20 12.09
C LYS A 44 -3.63 -10.98 12.46
N ARG A 45 -4.64 -10.65 11.64
CA ARG A 45 -5.64 -9.62 11.95
C ARG A 45 -6.36 -9.92 13.26
N ASN A 46 -6.84 -11.15 13.45
CA ASN A 46 -7.58 -11.49 14.66
C ASN A 46 -6.73 -11.34 15.93
N ILE A 47 -5.45 -11.72 15.86
CA ILE A 47 -4.48 -11.51 16.94
C ILE A 47 -4.27 -10.02 17.17
N ALA A 48 -4.22 -9.18 16.14
CA ALA A 48 -4.07 -7.73 16.30
C ALA A 48 -5.26 -7.13 17.06
N PHE A 49 -6.49 -7.49 16.68
CA PHE A 49 -7.69 -7.08 17.41
C PHE A 49 -7.75 -7.65 18.83
N GLY A 50 -7.31 -8.90 19.01
CA GLY A 50 -7.21 -9.54 20.32
C GLY A 50 -6.21 -8.82 21.23
N ALA A 51 -5.02 -8.52 20.72
CA ALA A 51 -3.96 -7.81 21.44
C ALA A 51 -4.39 -6.38 21.78
N PHE A 52 -5.01 -5.66 20.86
CA PHE A 52 -5.57 -4.34 21.12
C PHE A 52 -6.67 -4.40 22.20
N GLY A 53 -7.55 -5.41 22.12
CA GLY A 53 -8.58 -5.65 23.13
C GLY A 53 -7.98 -5.95 24.51
N PHE A 54 -6.97 -6.80 24.59
CA PHE A 54 -6.33 -7.18 25.83
C PHE A 54 -5.52 -6.02 26.44
N PHE A 55 -4.50 -5.52 25.74
CA PHE A 55 -3.57 -4.54 26.30
C PHE A 55 -4.18 -3.15 26.42
N TYR A 56 -4.86 -2.68 25.38
CA TYR A 56 -5.37 -1.32 25.36
C TYR A 56 -6.75 -1.23 26.02
N LEU A 57 -7.77 -1.91 25.49
CA LEU A 57 -9.15 -1.77 26.01
C LEU A 57 -9.30 -2.36 27.42
N GLY A 58 -8.69 -3.52 27.68
CA GLY A 58 -8.75 -4.16 28.99
C GLY A 58 -7.78 -3.57 30.02
N GLY A 59 -6.62 -3.10 29.58
CA GLY A 59 -5.55 -2.57 30.43
C GLY A 59 -5.57 -1.06 30.55
N VAL A 60 -5.06 -0.38 29.51
CA VAL A 60 -4.86 1.09 29.49
C VAL A 60 -6.18 1.84 29.67
N GLN A 61 -7.20 1.46 28.91
CA GLN A 61 -8.50 2.10 28.96
C GLN A 61 -9.16 1.89 30.33
N TYR A 62 -9.03 0.71 30.95
CA TYR A 62 -9.50 0.53 32.34
C TYR A 62 -8.85 1.53 33.30
N MET A 63 -7.54 1.76 33.18
CA MET A 63 -6.83 2.76 34.01
C MET A 63 -7.24 4.21 33.71
N ILE A 64 -7.63 4.52 32.47
CA ILE A 64 -8.14 5.84 32.12
C ILE A 64 -9.54 6.06 32.71
N TYR A 65 -10.47 5.13 32.50
CA TYR A 65 -11.87 5.36 32.89
C TYR A 65 -12.16 5.08 34.36
N VAL A 66 -11.47 4.14 35.01
CA VAL A 66 -11.77 3.76 36.40
C VAL A 66 -11.05 4.67 37.40
N PRO A 67 -9.72 4.67 37.54
CA PRO A 67 -9.06 5.53 38.52
C PRO A 67 -8.88 6.99 38.06
N LEU A 68 -8.49 7.24 36.80
CA LEU A 68 -8.17 8.59 36.33
C LEU A 68 -9.42 9.47 36.16
N PHE A 69 -10.43 9.02 35.43
CA PHE A 69 -11.65 9.81 35.21
C PHE A 69 -12.44 10.01 36.51
N SER A 70 -12.47 9.03 37.41
CA SER A 70 -13.09 9.20 38.73
C SER A 70 -12.39 10.28 39.58
N ARG A 71 -11.08 10.50 39.37
CA ARG A 71 -10.33 11.55 40.06
C ARG A 71 -10.53 12.93 39.41
N ILE A 72 -10.61 12.99 38.08
CA ILE A 72 -10.80 14.25 37.33
C ILE A 72 -12.25 14.73 37.46
N PHE A 73 -13.23 13.81 37.49
CA PHE A 73 -14.66 14.12 37.53
C PHE A 73 -15.36 13.39 38.69
N PRO A 74 -15.09 13.77 39.96
CA PRO A 74 -15.63 13.08 41.13
C PRO A 74 -17.16 13.12 41.21
N ASN A 75 -17.79 14.16 40.63
CA ASN A 75 -19.23 14.33 40.62
C ASN A 75 -19.95 13.55 39.49
N ALA A 76 -19.19 12.91 38.59
CA ALA A 76 -19.74 12.22 37.42
C ALA A 76 -20.69 11.07 37.80
N ALA A 77 -20.32 10.28 38.81
CA ALA A 77 -21.13 9.17 39.28
C ALA A 77 -22.46 9.65 39.91
N ALA A 78 -22.39 10.72 40.70
CA ALA A 78 -23.57 11.33 41.32
C ALA A 78 -24.51 11.96 40.27
N PHE A 79 -23.95 12.66 39.28
CA PHE A 79 -24.72 13.21 38.16
C PHE A 79 -25.33 12.11 37.28
N ALA A 80 -24.60 11.02 37.04
CA ALA A 80 -25.10 9.87 36.31
C ALA A 80 -26.35 9.29 36.99
N GLY A 81 -26.40 9.23 38.32
CA GLY A 81 -27.53 8.70 39.10
C GLY A 81 -28.82 9.52 39.05
N LYS A 82 -28.79 10.78 38.60
CA LYS A 82 -29.96 11.69 38.60
C LYS A 82 -31.01 11.32 37.54
N SER A 83 -32.26 11.70 37.80
CA SER A 83 -33.35 11.63 36.81
C SER A 83 -33.09 12.59 35.64
N VAL A 84 -33.75 12.38 34.49
CA VAL A 84 -33.58 13.24 33.31
C VAL A 84 -33.93 14.71 33.62
N ALA A 85 -35.02 14.93 34.36
CA ALA A 85 -35.45 16.27 34.75
C ALA A 85 -34.44 16.97 35.69
N ASP A 86 -33.84 16.22 36.61
CA ASP A 86 -32.85 16.75 37.55
C ASP A 86 -31.50 17.03 36.89
N LYS A 87 -31.14 16.26 35.85
CA LYS A 87 -29.95 16.51 35.05
C LYS A 87 -30.05 17.80 34.25
N LEU A 88 -31.19 18.04 33.61
CA LEU A 88 -31.44 19.28 32.84
C LEU A 88 -31.37 20.54 33.71
N ARG A 89 -31.60 20.40 35.01
CA ARG A 89 -31.53 21.48 36.01
C ARG A 89 -30.17 21.59 36.70
N ASP A 90 -29.19 20.74 36.36
CA ASP A 90 -27.84 20.75 36.93
C ASP A 90 -26.78 21.19 35.89
N PRO A 91 -26.55 22.51 35.74
CA PRO A 91 -25.61 23.03 34.75
C PRO A 91 -24.15 22.62 35.03
N ARG A 92 -23.79 22.34 36.29
CA ARG A 92 -22.45 21.88 36.66
C ARG A 92 -22.21 20.46 36.19
N GLY A 93 -23.17 19.57 36.43
CA GLY A 93 -23.11 18.19 35.95
C GLY A 93 -23.14 18.08 34.43
N ILE A 94 -23.92 18.93 33.75
CA ILE A 94 -23.92 19.03 32.28
C ILE A 94 -22.54 19.45 31.77
N ARG A 95 -21.93 20.50 32.35
CA ARG A 95 -20.58 20.94 31.98
C ARG A 95 -19.54 19.82 32.16
N ASP A 96 -19.58 19.14 33.30
CA ASP A 96 -18.63 18.06 33.59
C ASP A 96 -18.85 16.86 32.66
N LEU A 97 -20.09 16.60 32.22
CA LEU A 97 -20.39 15.62 31.17
C LEU A 97 -19.79 16.03 29.82
N PHE A 98 -19.99 17.27 29.38
CA PHE A 98 -19.40 17.76 28.12
C PHE A 98 -17.87 17.73 28.17
N ALA A 99 -17.27 18.09 29.31
CA ALA A 99 -15.83 18.02 29.50
C ALA A 99 -15.31 16.57 29.42
N GLN A 100 -16.03 15.59 29.98
CA GLN A 100 -15.71 14.17 29.83
C GLN A 100 -15.79 13.73 28.37
N VAL A 101 -16.87 14.07 27.66
CA VAL A 101 -17.05 13.70 26.25
C VAL A 101 -15.95 14.34 25.40
N PHE A 102 -15.60 15.59 25.64
CA PHE A 102 -14.53 16.27 24.92
C PHE A 102 -13.15 15.65 25.19
N LEU A 103 -12.82 15.39 26.46
CA LEU A 103 -11.55 14.76 26.81
C LEU A 103 -11.45 13.35 26.22
N ASP A 104 -12.58 12.64 26.16
CA ASP A 104 -12.61 11.31 25.57
C ASP A 104 -12.50 11.37 24.04
N GLN A 105 -13.42 12.06 23.37
CA GLN A 105 -13.57 12.05 21.91
C GLN A 105 -12.59 12.98 21.18
N GLY A 106 -12.11 14.04 21.85
CA GLY A 106 -11.24 15.07 21.28
C GLY A 106 -9.77 14.97 21.73
N VAL A 107 -9.45 14.21 22.78
CA VAL A 107 -8.07 14.05 23.27
C VAL A 107 -7.66 12.59 23.33
N HIS A 108 -8.35 11.76 24.11
CA HIS A 108 -7.98 10.35 24.29
C HIS A 108 -8.07 9.57 22.98
N HIS A 109 -9.17 9.69 22.23
CA HIS A 109 -9.32 8.92 20.99
C HIS A 109 -8.30 9.32 19.91
N PRO A 110 -8.11 10.64 19.61
CA PRO A 110 -7.15 11.05 18.59
C PRO A 110 -5.68 10.86 18.98
N LEU A 111 -5.32 11.03 20.25
CA LEU A 111 -3.91 11.08 20.67
C LEU A 111 -3.41 9.75 21.25
N MET A 112 -4.31 8.85 21.66
CA MET A 112 -3.91 7.57 22.26
C MET A 112 -4.61 6.38 21.62
N TYR A 113 -5.94 6.37 21.50
CA TYR A 113 -6.68 5.19 21.04
C TYR A 113 -6.25 4.76 19.63
N PHE A 114 -6.36 5.66 18.65
CA PHE A 114 -6.04 5.34 17.26
C PHE A 114 -4.54 5.16 17.04
N PRO A 115 -3.64 6.03 17.53
CA PRO A 115 -2.20 5.79 17.39
C PRO A 115 -1.77 4.41 17.92
N VAL A 116 -2.23 4.03 19.12
CA VAL A 116 -1.87 2.73 19.70
C VAL A 116 -2.51 1.57 18.95
N PHE A 117 -3.75 1.72 18.47
CA PHE A 117 -4.39 0.73 17.59
C PHE A 117 -3.54 0.48 16.34
N TYR A 118 -3.12 1.53 15.65
CA TYR A 118 -2.29 1.42 14.44
C TYR A 118 -0.92 0.81 14.74
N MET A 119 -0.28 1.17 15.85
CA MET A 119 0.99 0.58 16.28
C MET A 119 0.85 -0.92 16.59
N ILE A 120 -0.20 -1.33 17.30
CA ILE A 120 -0.44 -2.75 17.61
C ILE A 120 -0.78 -3.53 16.35
N LYS A 121 -1.59 -2.93 15.46
CA LYS A 121 -1.90 -3.51 14.15
C LYS A 121 -0.60 -3.77 13.39
N ASP A 122 0.20 -2.74 13.16
CA ASP A 122 1.47 -2.84 12.44
C ASP A 122 2.43 -3.87 13.06
N PHE A 123 2.58 -3.85 14.40
CA PHE A 123 3.43 -4.80 15.11
C PHE A 123 3.01 -6.27 14.92
N VAL A 124 1.72 -6.54 14.77
CA VAL A 124 1.21 -7.91 14.65
C VAL A 124 1.09 -8.35 13.19
N THR A 125 0.78 -7.43 12.27
CA THR A 125 0.49 -7.77 10.87
C THR A 125 1.70 -7.66 9.95
N SER A 126 2.63 -6.73 10.23
CA SER A 126 3.75 -6.40 9.35
C SER A 126 4.99 -7.23 9.69
N ASP A 127 5.75 -7.64 8.67
CA ASP A 127 7.00 -8.39 8.88
C ASP A 127 8.17 -7.50 9.31
N SER A 128 8.07 -6.18 9.09
CA SER A 128 9.01 -5.16 9.58
C SER A 128 8.31 -4.00 10.31
N PRO A 129 7.89 -4.20 11.58
CA PRO A 129 7.15 -3.19 12.33
C PRO A 129 7.89 -1.85 12.46
N ASN A 130 7.20 -0.76 12.13
CA ASN A 130 7.72 0.59 12.29
C ASN A 130 6.65 1.50 12.93
N PRO A 131 6.80 1.84 14.23
CA PRO A 131 5.79 2.63 14.94
C PRO A 131 5.62 4.04 14.37
N VAL A 132 6.66 4.62 13.77
CA VAL A 132 6.58 5.95 13.14
C VAL A 132 5.74 5.86 11.86
N CYS A 133 5.93 4.81 11.07
CA CYS A 133 5.12 4.56 9.88
C CYS A 133 3.65 4.32 10.25
N ALA A 134 3.40 3.52 11.29
CA ALA A 134 2.05 3.25 11.79
C ALA A 134 1.31 4.52 12.23
N VAL A 135 1.99 5.42 12.94
CA VAL A 135 1.41 6.71 13.34
C VAL A 135 1.19 7.63 12.13
N ASN A 136 2.11 7.66 11.16
CA ASN A 136 1.90 8.41 9.92
C ASN A 136 0.71 7.87 9.11
N GLN A 137 0.52 6.55 9.08
CA GLN A 137 -0.65 5.91 8.46
C GLN A 137 -1.94 6.33 9.17
N TYR A 138 -1.93 6.42 10.51
CA TYR A 138 -3.05 6.98 11.26
C TYR A 138 -3.29 8.46 10.89
N ILE A 139 -2.26 9.30 10.88
CA ILE A 139 -2.40 10.74 10.56
C ILE A 139 -3.07 10.94 9.19
N GLY A 140 -2.71 10.13 8.20
CA GLY A 140 -3.36 10.15 6.89
C GLY A 140 -4.84 9.75 6.92
N ASN A 141 -5.21 8.80 7.78
CA ASN A 141 -6.58 8.27 7.91
C ASN A 141 -7.43 8.97 8.99
N MET A 142 -6.83 9.87 9.77
CA MET A 142 -7.40 10.42 11.00
C MET A 142 -8.78 11.04 10.79
N ASN A 143 -9.00 11.76 9.68
CA ASN A 143 -10.29 12.36 9.38
C ASN A 143 -11.39 11.31 9.20
N GLU A 144 -11.11 10.23 8.46
CA GLU A 144 -12.08 9.16 8.23
C GLU A 144 -12.38 8.41 9.54
N ASP A 145 -11.34 8.07 10.29
CA ASP A 145 -11.44 7.33 11.55
C ASP A 145 -12.21 8.10 12.62
N LEU A 146 -11.87 9.37 12.84
CA LEU A 146 -12.52 10.21 13.84
C LEU A 146 -13.96 10.52 13.45
N VAL A 147 -14.23 10.81 12.18
CA VAL A 147 -15.61 11.05 11.73
C VAL A 147 -16.46 9.79 11.89
N ALA A 148 -15.94 8.61 11.58
CA ALA A 148 -16.65 7.35 11.80
C ALA A 148 -16.90 7.09 13.29
N LEU A 149 -15.89 7.32 14.14
CA LEU A 149 -16.01 7.21 15.60
C LEU A 149 -17.10 8.15 16.12
N TRP A 150 -17.04 9.43 15.75
CA TRP A 150 -17.96 10.45 16.22
C TRP A 150 -19.40 10.21 15.77
N LYS A 151 -19.62 9.71 14.55
CA LYS A 151 -20.95 9.31 14.07
C LYS A 151 -21.60 8.22 14.92
N VAL A 152 -20.80 7.37 15.58
CA VAL A 152 -21.30 6.31 16.46
C VAL A 152 -21.39 6.80 17.90
N TRP A 153 -20.29 7.34 18.42
CA TRP A 153 -20.14 7.62 19.85
C TRP A 153 -20.79 8.91 20.32
N ILE A 154 -20.82 9.99 19.52
CA ILE A 154 -21.46 11.23 19.96
C ILE A 154 -22.97 11.04 20.11
N PRO A 155 -23.72 10.52 19.11
CA PRO A 155 -25.15 10.26 19.26
C PRO A 155 -25.45 9.23 20.35
N SER A 156 -24.65 8.15 20.42
CA SER A 156 -24.83 7.11 21.44
C SER A 156 -24.65 7.66 22.86
N THR A 157 -23.62 8.47 23.07
CA THR A 157 -23.32 9.10 24.37
C THR A 157 -24.42 10.08 24.76
N LEU A 158 -24.89 10.93 23.83
CA LEU A 158 -26.00 11.83 24.08
C LEU A 158 -27.27 11.06 24.50
N LEU A 159 -27.62 10.00 23.77
CA LEU A 159 -28.78 9.17 24.12
C LEU A 159 -28.62 8.51 25.50
N ASN A 160 -27.43 7.97 25.79
CA ASN A 160 -27.11 7.30 27.04
C ASN A 160 -27.31 8.22 28.25
N PHE A 161 -26.79 9.44 28.18
CA PHE A 161 -26.86 10.38 29.29
C PHE A 161 -28.18 11.14 29.37
N ALA A 162 -28.86 11.38 28.25
CA ALA A 162 -30.10 12.13 28.21
C ALA A 162 -31.33 11.27 28.57
N PHE A 163 -31.41 10.02 28.08
CA PHE A 163 -32.68 9.28 28.12
C PHE A 163 -32.61 7.93 28.83
N MET A 164 -31.42 7.35 29.02
CA MET A 164 -31.35 5.97 29.49
C MET A 164 -31.43 5.81 31.02
N PRO A 165 -32.28 4.89 31.52
CA PRO A 165 -32.33 4.55 32.94
C PRO A 165 -31.02 3.87 33.37
N MET A 166 -30.68 3.99 34.66
CA MET A 166 -29.38 3.54 35.21
C MET A 166 -29.02 2.10 34.87
N TRP A 167 -29.99 1.19 34.85
CA TRP A 167 -29.76 -0.22 34.53
C TRP A 167 -29.44 -0.47 33.05
N ALA A 168 -29.90 0.38 32.13
CA ALA A 168 -29.78 0.19 30.68
C ALA A 168 -28.48 0.78 30.10
N ARG A 169 -27.79 1.63 30.85
CA ARG A 169 -26.60 2.34 30.35
C ARG A 169 -25.41 1.44 30.07
N ILE A 170 -25.10 0.53 30.98
CA ILE A 170 -23.98 -0.41 30.83
C ILE A 170 -24.23 -1.34 29.63
N PRO A 171 -25.41 -1.98 29.49
CA PRO A 171 -25.76 -2.73 28.27
C PRO A 171 -25.63 -1.90 27.00
N TRP A 172 -26.11 -0.65 26.99
CA TRP A 172 -26.05 0.21 25.81
C TRP A 172 -24.62 0.55 25.36
N VAL A 173 -23.76 0.93 26.31
CA VAL A 173 -22.35 1.21 26.02
C VAL A 173 -21.66 -0.05 25.52
N ALA A 174 -21.98 -1.22 26.09
CA ALA A 174 -21.45 -2.50 25.61
C ALA A 174 -21.91 -2.81 24.17
N SER A 175 -23.20 -2.61 23.85
CA SER A 175 -23.73 -2.77 22.49
C SER A 175 -23.11 -1.80 21.50
N THR A 176 -22.98 -0.53 21.87
CA THR A 176 -22.30 0.50 21.07
C THR A 176 -20.85 0.11 20.83
N SER A 177 -20.16 -0.39 21.86
CA SER A 177 -18.78 -0.85 21.76
C SER A 177 -18.64 -2.05 20.82
N LEU A 178 -19.57 -3.00 20.84
CA LEU A 178 -19.59 -4.13 19.91
C LEU A 178 -19.74 -3.65 18.47
N ILE A 179 -20.72 -2.76 18.20
CA ILE A 179 -20.95 -2.17 16.87
C ILE A 179 -19.70 -1.43 16.40
N TRP A 180 -19.13 -0.56 17.25
CA TRP A 180 -17.90 0.16 16.92
C TRP A 180 -16.73 -0.78 16.64
N THR A 181 -16.57 -1.84 17.42
CA THR A 181 -15.49 -2.83 17.20
C THR A 181 -15.67 -3.52 15.85
N CYS A 182 -16.91 -3.80 15.43
CA CYS A 182 -17.19 -4.36 14.11
C CYS A 182 -16.90 -3.34 13.00
N ILE A 183 -17.27 -2.08 13.18
CA ILE A 183 -16.99 -1.00 12.22
C ILE A 183 -15.48 -0.80 12.09
N LEU A 184 -14.74 -0.72 13.21
CA LEU A 184 -13.28 -0.59 13.21
C LEU A 184 -12.62 -1.79 12.54
N SER A 185 -13.12 -3.00 12.79
CA SER A 185 -12.68 -4.22 12.11
C SER A 185 -13.00 -4.18 10.61
N ALA A 186 -14.15 -3.69 10.18
CA ALA A 186 -14.47 -3.57 8.76
C ALA A 186 -13.63 -2.48 8.05
N MET A 187 -13.44 -1.32 8.69
CA MET A 187 -12.70 -0.18 8.13
C MET A 187 -11.19 -0.40 8.09
N ARG A 188 -10.65 -1.07 9.11
CA ARG A 188 -9.20 -1.15 9.39
C ARG A 188 -8.69 -2.56 9.69
N GLY A 189 -9.58 -3.54 9.71
CA GLY A 189 -9.22 -4.95 9.86
C GLY A 189 -8.93 -5.63 8.55
N SER A 190 -9.17 -5.02 7.39
CA SER A 190 -8.27 -5.33 6.30
C SER A 190 -6.86 -4.94 6.77
N SER A 191 -6.04 -5.92 7.19
CA SER A 191 -4.71 -6.04 6.58
C SER A 191 -5.01 -5.69 5.14
N GLU A 192 -4.53 -4.54 4.68
CA GLU A 192 -4.66 -4.16 3.27
C GLU A 192 -4.65 -5.47 2.51
N VAL A 193 -5.69 -5.79 1.70
CA VAL A 193 -5.59 -6.89 0.71
C VAL A 193 -4.14 -6.85 0.35
N PRO A 194 -3.34 -7.89 0.65
CA PRO A 194 -1.92 -7.69 0.57
C PRO A 194 -1.76 -7.04 -0.80
N ALA A 195 -1.23 -5.81 -0.81
CA ALA A 195 -0.08 -5.67 -1.67
C ALA A 195 0.70 -6.86 -1.20
N GLU A 196 0.60 -7.98 -1.92
CA GLU A 196 1.56 -9.02 -1.69
C GLU A 196 2.82 -8.20 -1.95
N GLU A 197 3.47 -7.77 -0.86
CA GLU A 197 4.88 -7.52 -0.87
C GLU A 197 5.41 -8.88 -1.32
N GLY A 198 5.51 -9.02 -2.65
CA GLY A 198 5.56 -10.31 -3.32
C GLY A 198 4.46 -10.66 -4.33
N VAL A 199 3.67 -9.72 -4.91
CA VAL A 199 2.84 -10.05 -6.10
C VAL A 199 3.78 -10.57 -7.20
N PHE A 200 4.92 -9.89 -7.36
CA PHE A 200 6.10 -10.52 -7.94
C PHE A 200 6.74 -11.42 -6.90
N GLY A 201 6.35 -12.69 -6.84
CA GLY A 201 6.83 -13.66 -5.84
C GLY A 201 8.35 -13.84 -5.73
N HIS A 202 9.16 -13.13 -6.52
CA HIS A 202 10.63 -13.18 -6.51
C HIS A 202 11.34 -11.85 -6.86
N VAL A 203 10.65 -10.70 -6.89
CA VAL A 203 11.29 -9.42 -7.21
C VAL A 203 11.08 -8.46 -6.04
N ASP A 204 12.02 -8.47 -5.10
CA ASP A 204 12.03 -7.48 -4.02
C ASP A 204 12.14 -6.05 -4.60
N ALA A 205 11.81 -5.05 -3.78
CA ALA A 205 11.91 -3.64 -4.17
C ALA A 205 13.33 -3.25 -4.65
N GLN A 206 14.36 -4.01 -4.24
CA GLN A 206 15.74 -3.87 -4.70
C GLN A 206 15.95 -4.43 -6.11
N THR A 207 15.36 -5.57 -6.47
CA THR A 207 15.43 -6.19 -7.79
C THR A 207 14.65 -5.35 -8.79
N LEU A 208 13.47 -4.86 -8.39
CA LEU A 208 12.73 -3.87 -9.18
C LEU A 208 13.53 -2.56 -9.27
N GLY A 209 14.15 -2.12 -8.18
CA GLY A 209 15.07 -0.98 -8.14
C GLY A 209 16.26 -1.15 -9.09
N LEU A 210 16.85 -2.34 -9.18
CA LEU A 210 17.98 -2.68 -10.05
C LEU A 210 17.55 -2.71 -11.52
N MET A 211 16.40 -3.31 -11.83
CA MET A 211 15.82 -3.29 -13.19
C MET A 211 15.48 -1.85 -13.64
N THR A 212 14.96 -1.03 -12.72
CA THR A 212 14.48 0.34 -13.02
C THR A 212 15.57 1.42 -12.95
N THR A 213 16.66 1.22 -12.21
CA THR A 213 17.81 2.15 -12.19
C THR A 213 18.44 2.28 -13.58
N SER A 214 18.44 1.20 -14.37
CA SER A 214 18.89 1.23 -15.78
C SER A 214 17.91 1.92 -16.74
N ALA A 215 16.65 2.11 -16.33
CA ALA A 215 15.60 2.70 -17.17
C ALA A 215 15.56 4.24 -17.10
N ILE A 216 16.09 4.83 -16.02
CA ILE A 216 16.08 6.27 -15.75
C ILE A 216 17.39 6.94 -16.22
N ALA A 217 18.40 6.16 -16.60
CA ALA A 217 19.64 6.69 -17.16
C ALA A 217 19.38 7.33 -18.55
N PRO A 218 20.03 8.46 -18.89
CA PRO A 218 19.90 9.06 -20.20
C PRO A 218 20.28 8.06 -21.28
N ALA A 219 19.63 8.14 -22.45
CA ALA A 219 19.97 7.29 -23.58
C ALA A 219 21.49 7.34 -23.88
N PRO A 220 22.12 6.20 -24.22
CA PRO A 220 23.52 6.16 -24.59
C PRO A 220 23.88 7.23 -25.62
N ARG A 221 25.00 7.92 -25.41
CA ARG A 221 25.60 8.71 -26.48
C ARG A 221 26.12 7.77 -27.55
N LEU A 222 25.56 7.89 -28.74
CA LEU A 222 26.01 7.18 -29.92
C LEU A 222 27.28 7.85 -30.44
N SER A 223 28.38 7.10 -30.48
CA SER A 223 29.67 7.53 -31.00
C SER A 223 29.56 7.83 -32.51
N PRO A 224 29.79 9.08 -32.96
CA PRO A 224 29.57 9.46 -34.35
C PRO A 224 30.50 8.75 -35.35
N ASP A 225 31.61 8.19 -34.86
CA ASP A 225 32.61 7.42 -35.61
C ASP A 225 32.30 5.93 -35.74
N LYS A 226 31.21 5.46 -35.09
CA LYS A 226 30.81 4.05 -35.11
C LYS A 226 29.47 3.84 -35.79
N SER A 227 29.26 2.62 -36.26
CA SER A 227 27.95 2.14 -36.68
C SER A 227 27.19 1.59 -35.47
N HIS A 228 25.89 1.88 -35.40
CA HIS A 228 25.04 1.50 -34.28
C HIS A 228 23.83 0.69 -34.72
N LEU A 229 23.61 -0.43 -34.02
CA LEU A 229 22.50 -1.34 -34.25
C LEU A 229 21.67 -1.49 -32.98
N LEU A 230 20.36 -1.37 -33.12
CA LEU A 230 19.40 -1.90 -32.16
C LEU A 230 19.11 -3.35 -32.55
N VAL A 231 19.45 -4.27 -31.66
CA VAL A 231 19.27 -5.71 -31.83
C VAL A 231 18.19 -6.15 -30.86
N THR A 232 17.08 -6.66 -31.38
CA THR A 232 16.06 -7.35 -30.58
C THR A 232 16.15 -8.84 -30.86
N ALA A 233 16.44 -9.64 -29.85
CA ALA A 233 16.48 -11.09 -29.98
C ALA A 233 15.46 -11.74 -29.03
N MET A 234 14.73 -12.74 -29.52
CA MET A 234 13.71 -13.46 -28.75
C MET A 234 13.69 -14.95 -29.09
N GLY A 235 13.22 -15.77 -28.15
CA GLY A 235 13.07 -17.21 -28.34
C GLY A 235 13.07 -17.97 -27.02
N PRO A 236 13.19 -19.31 -27.04
CA PRO A 236 13.11 -20.12 -25.83
C PRO A 236 14.25 -19.81 -24.85
N ASP A 237 13.91 -19.55 -23.59
CA ASP A 237 14.88 -19.29 -22.54
C ASP A 237 15.62 -20.58 -22.14
N ARG A 238 16.95 -20.51 -22.14
CA ARG A 238 17.84 -21.63 -21.79
C ARG A 238 19.24 -21.18 -21.44
N PRO A 239 19.96 -21.95 -20.62
CA PRO A 239 21.38 -21.70 -20.34
C PRO A 239 22.20 -21.53 -21.63
N GLY A 240 22.98 -20.44 -21.68
CA GLY A 240 23.92 -20.18 -22.77
C GLY A 240 23.37 -19.42 -23.98
N VAL A 241 22.08 -19.02 -24.00
CA VAL A 241 21.53 -18.26 -25.13
C VAL A 241 22.19 -16.88 -25.30
N ILE A 242 22.39 -16.15 -24.20
CA ILE A 242 23.11 -14.87 -24.22
C ILE A 242 24.58 -15.06 -24.59
N ALA A 243 25.22 -16.12 -24.11
CA ALA A 243 26.59 -16.45 -24.49
C ALA A 243 26.72 -16.73 -26.00
N ALA A 244 25.70 -17.33 -26.63
CA ALA A 244 25.69 -17.54 -28.06
C ALA A 244 25.65 -16.21 -28.83
N ILE A 245 24.74 -15.30 -28.45
CA ILE A 245 24.63 -13.97 -29.09
C ILE A 245 25.92 -13.16 -28.88
N ALA A 246 26.40 -13.08 -27.63
CA ALA A 246 27.61 -12.35 -27.30
C ALA A 246 28.86 -12.89 -28.02
N ARG A 247 28.92 -14.20 -28.29
CA ARG A 247 30.02 -14.82 -29.04
C ARG A 247 30.05 -14.40 -30.51
N GLU A 248 28.89 -14.33 -31.17
CA GLU A 248 28.80 -13.85 -32.57
C GLU A 248 29.30 -12.40 -32.68
N LEU A 249 28.98 -11.56 -31.69
CA LEU A 249 29.45 -10.17 -31.62
C LEU A 249 30.95 -10.07 -31.31
N TYR A 250 31.42 -10.84 -30.33
CA TYR A 250 32.82 -10.86 -29.90
C TYR A 250 33.76 -11.27 -31.04
N GLY A 251 33.38 -12.27 -31.84
CA GLY A 251 34.18 -12.72 -32.99
C GLY A 251 34.38 -11.65 -34.08
N LEU A 252 33.61 -10.55 -34.02
CA LEU A 252 33.65 -9.45 -34.97
C LEU A 252 34.09 -8.12 -34.31
N ASP A 253 34.61 -8.17 -33.08
CA ASP A 253 35.04 -6.99 -32.31
C ASP A 253 33.91 -5.94 -32.16
N ALA A 254 32.66 -6.40 -32.11
CA ALA A 254 31.49 -5.57 -31.86
C ALA A 254 31.21 -5.50 -30.35
N SER A 255 30.89 -4.30 -29.86
CA SER A 255 30.63 -4.05 -28.45
C SER A 255 29.13 -3.90 -28.18
N ILE A 256 28.66 -4.43 -27.04
CA ILE A 256 27.31 -4.19 -26.53
C ILE A 256 27.41 -3.03 -25.55
N SER A 257 26.90 -1.86 -25.92
CA SER A 257 27.00 -0.68 -25.05
C SER A 257 25.94 -0.69 -23.94
N HIS A 258 24.70 -1.08 -24.29
CA HIS A 258 23.54 -1.12 -23.40
C HIS A 258 22.66 -2.31 -23.76
N SER A 259 22.05 -2.95 -22.77
CA SER A 259 21.09 -4.01 -23.01
C SER A 259 20.02 -4.04 -21.93
N LYS A 260 18.83 -4.52 -22.30
CA LYS A 260 17.74 -4.85 -21.39
C LYS A 260 17.15 -6.18 -21.80
N MET A 261 16.99 -7.07 -20.83
CA MET A 261 16.48 -8.42 -21.03
C MET A 261 15.32 -8.67 -20.09
N MET A 262 14.34 -9.43 -20.56
CA MET A 262 13.27 -9.98 -19.74
C MET A 262 12.97 -11.42 -20.18
N CYS A 263 12.53 -12.24 -19.23
CA CYS A 263 11.93 -13.53 -19.52
C CYS A 263 10.44 -13.46 -19.20
N LEU A 264 9.61 -14.05 -20.07
CA LEU A 264 8.16 -14.19 -19.88
C LEU A 264 7.78 -15.64 -20.13
N GLY A 265 7.54 -16.39 -19.04
CA GLY A 265 7.34 -17.84 -19.14
C GLY A 265 8.63 -18.55 -19.56
N ALA A 266 8.55 -19.37 -20.61
CA ALA A 266 9.69 -20.11 -21.17
C ALA A 266 10.38 -19.37 -22.32
N GLU A 267 10.07 -18.09 -22.53
CA GLU A 267 10.63 -17.27 -23.59
C GLU A 267 11.48 -16.15 -23.00
N PHE A 268 12.59 -15.81 -23.66
CA PHE A 268 13.35 -14.61 -23.39
C PHE A 268 13.13 -13.58 -24.49
N CYS A 269 13.28 -12.32 -24.14
CA CYS A 269 13.41 -11.21 -25.08
C CYS A 269 14.50 -10.27 -24.57
N ILE A 270 15.44 -9.92 -25.43
CA ILE A 270 16.52 -8.98 -25.14
C ILE A 270 16.59 -7.91 -26.22
N VAL A 271 16.73 -6.66 -25.78
CA VAL A 271 17.04 -5.52 -26.62
C VAL A 271 18.46 -5.06 -26.29
N MET A 272 19.29 -4.88 -27.30
CA MET A 272 20.69 -4.51 -27.16
C MET A 272 21.02 -3.36 -28.10
N HIS A 273 21.80 -2.40 -27.62
CA HIS A 273 22.52 -1.47 -28.46
C HIS A 273 23.92 -2.02 -28.71
N VAL A 274 24.19 -2.34 -29.97
CA VAL A 274 25.48 -2.83 -30.45
C VAL A 274 26.18 -1.73 -31.23
N GLU A 275 27.46 -1.53 -30.96
CA GLU A 275 28.33 -0.64 -31.71
C GLU A 275 29.48 -1.42 -32.36
N CYS A 276 29.82 -1.07 -33.59
CA CYS A 276 30.94 -1.65 -34.33
C CYS A 276 31.50 -0.64 -35.34
N SER A 277 32.67 -0.94 -35.91
CA SER A 277 33.18 -0.13 -37.02
C SER A 277 32.30 -0.29 -38.26
N GLU A 278 32.28 0.73 -39.13
CA GLU A 278 31.55 0.68 -40.40
C GLU A 278 31.99 -0.52 -41.27
N ALA A 279 33.28 -0.87 -41.23
CA ALA A 279 33.84 -2.02 -41.95
C ALA A 279 33.25 -3.36 -41.48
N GLN A 280 32.93 -3.50 -40.18
CA GLN A 280 32.40 -4.73 -39.59
C GLN A 280 30.88 -4.84 -39.71
N LEU A 281 30.17 -3.74 -39.96
CA LEU A 281 28.72 -3.66 -39.89
C LEU A 281 27.99 -4.75 -40.70
N LYS A 282 28.44 -5.01 -41.93
CA LYS A 282 27.85 -6.04 -42.80
C LYS A 282 28.06 -7.44 -42.23
N ALA A 283 29.24 -7.72 -41.67
CA ALA A 283 29.53 -9.01 -41.05
C ALA A 283 28.71 -9.22 -39.77
N VAL A 284 28.56 -8.17 -38.95
CA VAL A 284 27.75 -8.20 -37.71
C VAL A 284 26.29 -8.50 -38.03
N ARG A 285 25.71 -7.84 -39.04
CA ARG A 285 24.34 -8.15 -39.47
C ARG A 285 24.19 -9.60 -39.95
N ALA A 286 25.16 -10.10 -40.71
CA ALA A 286 25.13 -11.47 -41.21
C ALA A 286 25.27 -12.52 -40.09
N ALA A 287 26.11 -12.27 -39.09
CA ALA A 287 26.28 -13.16 -37.94
C ALA A 287 25.02 -13.21 -37.07
N LEU A 288 24.43 -12.05 -36.75
CA LEU A 288 23.21 -11.94 -35.96
C LEU A 288 21.96 -12.47 -36.69
N GLY A 289 21.88 -12.28 -38.01
CA GLY A 289 20.82 -12.83 -38.86
C GLY A 289 21.09 -14.25 -39.37
N GLY A 290 22.19 -14.87 -38.92
CA GLY A 290 22.69 -16.12 -39.47
C GLY A 290 22.00 -17.38 -38.93
N ALA A 291 22.22 -18.49 -39.63
CA ALA A 291 21.66 -19.80 -39.28
C ALA A 291 22.11 -20.33 -37.90
N SER A 292 23.22 -19.84 -37.34
CA SER A 292 23.74 -20.21 -36.01
C SER A 292 22.72 -19.93 -34.89
N LEU A 293 22.14 -18.73 -34.90
CA LEU A 293 21.15 -18.31 -33.90
C LEU A 293 19.76 -18.89 -34.22
N ALA A 294 19.38 -18.91 -35.50
CA ALA A 294 18.12 -19.52 -35.93
C ALA A 294 18.05 -21.03 -35.60
N GLY A 295 19.16 -21.76 -35.76
CA GLY A 295 19.25 -23.18 -35.37
C GLY A 295 19.14 -23.41 -33.86
N LYS A 296 19.32 -22.35 -33.06
CA LYS A 296 19.07 -22.31 -31.61
C LYS A 296 17.72 -21.67 -31.29
N GLY A 297 16.80 -21.57 -32.25
CA GLY A 297 15.47 -21.01 -32.04
C GLY A 297 15.46 -19.54 -31.59
N VAL A 298 16.53 -18.80 -31.88
CA VAL A 298 16.63 -17.37 -31.57
C VAL A 298 16.28 -16.58 -32.83
N GLU A 299 15.21 -15.81 -32.75
CA GLU A 299 14.81 -14.86 -33.78
C GLU A 299 15.44 -13.50 -33.47
N VAL A 300 16.00 -12.86 -34.50
CA VAL A 300 16.71 -11.57 -34.34
C VAL A 300 16.17 -10.54 -35.32
N LEU A 301 15.76 -9.39 -34.79
CA LEU A 301 15.40 -8.19 -35.53
C LEU A 301 16.51 -7.14 -35.37
N LEU A 302 16.92 -6.55 -36.48
CA LEU A 302 17.98 -5.54 -36.55
C LEU A 302 17.41 -4.21 -37.05
N ARG A 303 17.75 -3.12 -36.37
CA ARG A 303 17.44 -1.76 -36.80
C ARG A 303 18.66 -0.86 -36.68
N ASP A 304 18.89 -0.05 -37.69
CA ASP A 304 19.98 0.93 -37.69
C ASP A 304 19.62 2.12 -36.79
N LEU A 305 20.58 2.52 -35.97
CA LEU A 305 20.48 3.72 -35.16
C LEU A 305 21.41 4.78 -35.75
N GLN A 306 20.84 5.95 -36.04
CA GLN A 306 21.61 7.11 -36.46
C GLN A 306 22.03 7.90 -35.22
N PRO A 307 23.31 8.30 -35.10
CA PRO A 307 23.72 9.29 -34.11
C PRO A 307 22.88 10.55 -34.31
N HIS A 308 22.02 10.88 -33.34
CA HIS A 308 21.31 12.16 -33.38
C HIS A 308 22.29 13.28 -33.02
N SER A 309 22.39 14.31 -33.88
CA SER A 309 23.27 15.47 -33.68
C SER A 309 22.83 16.38 -32.52
N ASP A 310 21.57 16.28 -32.09
CA ASP A 310 20.98 17.11 -31.04
C ASP A 310 20.18 16.27 -30.04
N SER A 311 20.83 15.77 -28.99
CA SER A 311 20.11 15.36 -27.78
C SER A 311 20.49 16.28 -26.63
N SER A 312 19.81 17.42 -26.60
CA SER A 312 19.60 18.20 -25.37
C SER A 312 19.26 17.21 -24.26
N LYS A 313 20.06 17.24 -23.18
CA LYS A 313 19.86 16.49 -21.94
C LYS A 313 18.38 16.37 -21.60
N VAL A 314 17.83 15.17 -21.61
CA VAL A 314 16.59 14.90 -20.89
C VAL A 314 16.92 13.92 -19.79
N VAL A 315 17.52 14.45 -18.71
CA VAL A 315 17.31 13.81 -17.41
C VAL A 315 15.84 14.09 -17.10
N PRO A 316 15.00 13.07 -16.84
CA PRO A 316 13.60 13.30 -16.55
C PRO A 316 13.46 14.31 -15.41
N ALA A 317 12.64 15.34 -15.61
CA ALA A 317 12.36 16.32 -14.57
C ALA A 317 11.58 15.69 -13.41
N VAL A 318 10.86 14.61 -13.71
CA VAL A 318 10.08 13.83 -12.75
C VAL A 318 10.22 12.35 -13.08
N THR A 319 10.23 11.54 -12.02
CA THR A 319 10.00 10.11 -12.12
C THR A 319 8.99 9.70 -11.07
N GLY A 320 8.37 8.54 -11.23
CA GLY A 320 7.49 8.01 -10.21
C GLY A 320 7.03 6.61 -10.50
N ARG A 321 6.23 6.10 -9.58
CA ARG A 321 5.61 4.79 -9.65
C ARG A 321 4.10 4.93 -9.53
N VAL A 322 3.38 4.22 -10.39
CA VAL A 322 1.95 3.94 -10.19
C VAL A 322 1.74 2.44 -10.09
N SER A 323 0.92 2.02 -9.12
CA SER A 323 0.35 0.68 -9.13
C SER A 323 -1.14 0.72 -9.37
N LEU A 324 -1.67 -0.33 -9.99
CA LEU A 324 -3.11 -0.54 -10.17
C LEU A 324 -3.43 -1.99 -9.83
N THR A 325 -4.38 -2.20 -8.92
CA THR A 325 -4.83 -3.53 -8.51
C THR A 325 -6.36 -3.59 -8.51
N GLY A 326 -6.95 -4.63 -9.08
CA GLY A 326 -8.40 -4.84 -9.02
C GLY A 326 -8.86 -6.10 -9.73
N ILE A 327 -10.18 -6.28 -9.84
CA ILE A 327 -10.77 -7.40 -10.58
C ILE A 327 -10.45 -7.24 -12.07
N ASP A 328 -9.84 -8.27 -12.65
CA ASP A 328 -9.40 -8.25 -14.03
C ASP A 328 -10.57 -8.09 -15.01
N ARG A 329 -10.36 -7.18 -15.95
CA ARG A 329 -11.29 -6.90 -17.04
C ARG A 329 -10.53 -6.22 -18.20
N PRO A 330 -11.02 -6.34 -19.43
CA PRO A 330 -10.43 -5.64 -20.56
C PRO A 330 -10.35 -4.13 -20.32
N GLY A 331 -9.21 -3.54 -20.69
CA GLY A 331 -9.02 -2.09 -20.71
C GLY A 331 -8.37 -1.47 -19.48
N LEU A 332 -8.07 -2.22 -18.40
CA LEU A 332 -7.40 -1.67 -17.21
C LEU A 332 -6.05 -1.01 -17.55
N LEU A 333 -5.20 -1.72 -18.28
CA LEU A 333 -3.90 -1.19 -18.69
C LEU A 333 -4.03 0.02 -19.62
N TYR A 334 -4.96 -0.02 -20.58
CA TYR A 334 -5.23 1.11 -21.48
C TYR A 334 -5.65 2.35 -20.71
N ARG A 335 -6.57 2.23 -19.74
CA ARG A 335 -7.05 3.38 -18.96
C ARG A 335 -5.95 3.97 -18.10
N LEU A 336 -5.11 3.12 -17.50
CA LEU A 336 -3.95 3.58 -16.75
C LEU A 336 -2.95 4.31 -17.65
N SER A 337 -2.58 3.72 -18.79
CA SER A 337 -1.61 4.33 -19.70
C SER A 337 -2.13 5.62 -20.36
N ASP A 338 -3.42 5.69 -20.67
CA ASP A 338 -4.09 6.89 -21.18
C ASP A 338 -4.08 8.02 -20.14
N THR A 339 -4.34 7.70 -18.87
CA THR A 339 -4.29 8.68 -17.77
C THR A 339 -2.88 9.26 -17.59
N LEU A 340 -1.84 8.40 -17.67
CA LEU A 340 -0.44 8.84 -17.59
C LEU A 340 -0.03 9.67 -18.82
N SER A 341 -0.41 9.22 -20.02
CA SER A 341 -0.14 9.92 -21.28
C SER A 341 -0.79 11.29 -21.32
N ALA A 342 -2.04 11.42 -20.86
CA ALA A 342 -2.75 12.69 -20.75
C ALA A 342 -2.06 13.68 -19.78
N ALA A 343 -1.29 13.18 -18.82
CA ALA A 343 -0.46 13.98 -17.93
C ALA A 343 0.94 14.30 -18.51
N GLY A 344 1.22 13.88 -19.75
CA GLY A 344 2.51 14.07 -20.41
C GLY A 344 3.61 13.16 -19.87
N LEU A 345 3.25 12.02 -19.30
CA LEU A 345 4.18 11.06 -18.71
C LEU A 345 4.40 9.87 -19.66
N ASN A 346 5.66 9.47 -19.83
CA ASN A 346 6.04 8.25 -20.52
C ASN A 346 6.13 7.08 -19.55
N ILE A 347 5.85 5.86 -20.02
CA ILE A 347 6.06 4.63 -19.25
C ILE A 347 7.42 4.03 -19.63
N ASP A 348 8.34 3.96 -18.68
CA ASP A 348 9.68 3.42 -18.91
C ASP A 348 9.78 1.93 -18.58
N HIS A 349 8.99 1.48 -17.61
CA HIS A 349 8.90 0.09 -17.22
C HIS A 349 7.47 -0.23 -16.79
N LEU A 350 6.98 -1.37 -17.27
CA LEU A 350 5.65 -1.87 -17.00
C LEU A 350 5.73 -3.37 -16.76
N GLN A 351 5.18 -3.81 -15.65
CA GLN A 351 5.00 -5.22 -15.36
C GLN A 351 3.57 -5.46 -14.89
N THR A 352 2.93 -6.47 -15.46
CA THR A 352 1.54 -6.81 -15.18
C THR A 352 1.43 -8.28 -14.84
N GLU A 353 0.57 -8.62 -13.88
CA GLU A 353 0.30 -10.00 -13.51
C GLU A 353 -1.18 -10.23 -13.27
N GLN A 354 -1.62 -11.45 -13.59
CA GLN A 354 -2.96 -11.91 -13.30
C GLN A 354 -2.89 -12.98 -12.21
N LEU A 355 -3.54 -12.73 -11.08
CA LEU A 355 -3.55 -13.62 -9.93
C LEU A 355 -4.92 -14.28 -9.77
N ARG A 356 -4.92 -15.60 -9.67
CA ARG A 356 -6.12 -16.36 -9.28
C ARG A 356 -6.04 -16.66 -7.78
N THR A 357 -6.74 -15.84 -7.01
CA THR A 357 -6.71 -15.95 -5.54
C THR A 357 -7.47 -17.17 -5.02
N LYS A 358 -8.56 -17.57 -5.71
CA LYS A 358 -9.42 -18.70 -5.29
C LYS A 358 -10.06 -19.42 -6.48
N ARG A 359 -10.41 -20.69 -6.27
CA ARG A 359 -11.13 -21.49 -7.27
C ARG A 359 -12.55 -20.93 -7.44
N GLY A 360 -12.83 -20.37 -8.62
CA GLY A 360 -14.15 -19.80 -8.97
C GLY A 360 -14.31 -18.30 -8.72
N ALA A 361 -13.33 -17.63 -8.08
CA ALA A 361 -13.30 -16.17 -8.02
C ALA A 361 -12.79 -15.58 -9.35
N PRO A 362 -13.22 -14.37 -9.74
CA PRO A 362 -12.64 -13.71 -10.89
C PRO A 362 -11.15 -13.41 -10.63
N PRO A 363 -10.30 -13.50 -11.66
CA PRO A 363 -8.89 -13.18 -11.52
C PRO A 363 -8.69 -11.72 -11.09
N LEU A 364 -7.65 -11.47 -10.29
CA LEU A 364 -7.17 -10.13 -10.01
C LEU A 364 -6.12 -9.75 -11.06
N PHE A 365 -6.14 -8.49 -11.45
CA PHE A 365 -5.12 -7.85 -12.26
C PHE A 365 -4.30 -6.93 -11.38
N ASN A 366 -2.97 -7.06 -11.49
CA ASN A 366 -2.03 -6.18 -10.83
C ASN A 366 -1.07 -5.57 -11.85
N THR A 367 -0.68 -4.32 -11.61
CA THR A 367 0.29 -3.61 -12.45
C THR A 367 1.23 -2.81 -11.58
N GLN A 368 2.52 -2.84 -11.93
CA GLN A 368 3.52 -1.89 -11.48
C GLN A 368 4.08 -1.15 -12.68
N CYS A 369 3.99 0.17 -12.63
CA CYS A 369 4.38 1.07 -13.70
C CYS A 369 5.36 2.10 -13.15
N HIS A 370 6.52 2.21 -13.78
CA HIS A 370 7.43 3.34 -13.60
C HIS A 370 7.26 4.31 -14.77
N PHE A 371 7.11 5.58 -14.42
CA PHE A 371 6.92 6.64 -15.40
C PHE A 371 7.97 7.72 -15.24
N CYS A 372 8.22 8.43 -16.34
CA CYS A 372 9.07 9.61 -16.37
C CYS A 372 8.39 10.74 -17.16
N GLY A 373 8.89 11.96 -17.01
CA GLY A 373 8.40 13.08 -17.79
C GLY A 373 9.41 14.22 -17.88
N ASP A 374 9.39 14.92 -19.01
CA ASP A 374 10.26 16.07 -19.28
C ASP A 374 9.83 17.31 -18.48
N LYS A 375 8.55 17.34 -18.09
CA LYS A 375 7.95 18.39 -17.28
C LYS A 375 7.27 17.77 -16.08
N ARG A 376 7.24 18.51 -14.98
CA ARG A 376 6.49 18.10 -13.78
C ARG A 376 5.00 18.10 -14.11
N PRO A 377 4.26 16.99 -13.89
CA PRO A 377 2.82 16.98 -14.01
C PRO A 377 2.19 17.76 -12.87
N ASP A 378 0.95 18.23 -13.07
CA ASP A 378 0.10 18.66 -11.98
C ASP A 378 -0.32 17.44 -11.14
N VAL A 379 0.44 17.17 -10.08
CA VAL A 379 0.27 15.98 -9.22
C VAL A 379 -1.15 15.88 -8.63
N PRO A 380 -1.77 16.98 -8.12
CA PRO A 380 -3.20 17.00 -7.79
C PRO A 380 -4.12 16.50 -8.92
N SER A 381 -3.97 17.01 -10.13
CA SER A 381 -4.79 16.59 -11.28
C SER A 381 -4.55 15.13 -11.67
N LEU A 382 -3.30 14.68 -11.64
CA LEU A 382 -2.95 13.27 -11.88
C LEU A 382 -3.60 12.35 -10.83
N ARG A 383 -3.53 12.72 -9.54
CA ARG A 383 -4.16 11.98 -8.45
C ARG A 383 -5.68 11.94 -8.61
N ALA A 384 -6.31 13.05 -9.00
CA ALA A 384 -7.74 13.10 -9.28
C ALA A 384 -8.13 12.21 -10.47
N GLY A 385 -7.30 12.16 -11.52
CA GLY A 385 -7.48 11.25 -12.66
C GLY A 385 -7.43 9.77 -12.23
N LEU A 386 -6.48 9.40 -11.38
CA LEU A 386 -6.39 8.06 -10.82
C LEU A 386 -7.57 7.73 -9.90
N GLN A 387 -8.01 8.65 -9.05
CA GLN A 387 -9.20 8.47 -8.19
C GLN A 387 -10.48 8.27 -9.00
N LYS A 388 -10.62 8.99 -10.13
CA LYS A 388 -11.72 8.77 -11.08
C LYS A 388 -11.68 7.35 -11.64
N LEU A 389 -10.49 6.87 -12.01
CA LEU A 389 -10.28 5.52 -12.51
C LEU A 389 -10.61 4.45 -11.44
N GLU A 390 -10.24 4.68 -10.18
CA GLU A 390 -10.63 3.83 -9.04
C GLU A 390 -12.16 3.72 -8.92
N ALA A 391 -12.86 4.86 -8.99
CA ALA A 391 -14.32 4.92 -8.88
C ALA A 391 -15.05 4.26 -10.06
N GLU A 392 -14.58 4.49 -11.29
CA GLU A 392 -15.21 3.95 -12.51
C GLU A 392 -14.97 2.45 -12.68
N LEU A 393 -13.77 1.99 -12.35
CA LEU A 393 -13.34 0.62 -12.62
C LEU A 393 -13.37 -0.28 -11.38
N GLY A 394 -13.61 0.27 -10.18
CA GLY A 394 -13.58 -0.51 -8.94
C GLY A 394 -12.20 -1.11 -8.70
N VAL A 395 -11.15 -0.33 -8.96
CA VAL A 395 -9.74 -0.71 -8.74
C VAL A 395 -9.14 0.19 -7.66
N LYS A 396 -7.97 -0.19 -7.15
CA LYS A 396 -7.16 0.63 -6.25
C LYS A 396 -5.89 1.05 -6.99
N CYS A 397 -5.51 2.31 -6.87
CA CYS A 397 -4.30 2.87 -7.44
C CYS A 397 -3.43 3.47 -6.33
N THR A 398 -2.11 3.26 -6.43
CA THR A 398 -1.14 4.01 -5.61
C THR A 398 -0.25 4.85 -6.51
N LEU A 399 0.11 6.04 -6.04
CA LEU A 399 0.96 6.99 -6.77
C LEU A 399 2.06 7.49 -5.86
N GLU A 400 3.30 7.22 -6.25
CA GLU A 400 4.52 7.78 -5.68
C GLU A 400 5.21 8.63 -6.74
N VAL A 401 5.48 9.89 -6.42
CA VAL A 401 6.21 10.80 -7.31
C VAL A 401 7.52 11.16 -6.63
N ALA A 402 8.64 10.87 -7.29
CA ALA A 402 9.95 11.30 -6.87
C ALA A 402 10.37 12.54 -7.66
N GLU A 403 10.89 13.56 -6.96
CA GLU A 403 11.57 14.66 -7.67
C GLU A 403 12.88 14.10 -8.24
N GLY A 404 13.10 14.30 -9.55
CA GLY A 404 14.39 13.99 -10.15
C GLY A 404 15.52 14.75 -9.43
N PRO A 405 16.76 14.26 -9.44
CA PRO A 405 17.86 14.91 -8.71
C PRO A 405 18.00 16.38 -9.14
N ARG A 406 17.77 17.31 -8.19
CA ARG A 406 18.15 18.72 -8.34
C ARG A 406 19.65 18.78 -8.58
N ARG A 407 20.07 19.48 -9.63
CA ARG A 407 21.48 19.76 -9.95
C ARG A 407 22.23 20.24 -8.70
N HIS A 408 23.02 19.38 -8.09
CA HIS A 408 24.22 19.70 -7.32
C HIS A 408 25.15 18.49 -7.31
N LEU A 409 25.82 18.23 -8.43
CA LEU A 409 27.12 17.58 -8.41
C LEU A 409 28.07 18.50 -9.17
N THR A 410 28.55 19.49 -8.43
CA THR A 410 29.86 20.10 -8.65
C THR A 410 30.86 18.97 -8.83
N SER A 411 31.67 19.11 -9.88
CA SER A 411 32.88 18.34 -10.13
C SER A 411 33.70 18.11 -8.85
N THR A 412 33.95 16.85 -8.51
CA THR A 412 35.24 16.46 -7.95
C THR A 412 35.60 15.10 -8.51
N ILE A 413 36.29 15.11 -9.64
CA ILE A 413 37.21 14.05 -10.01
C ILE A 413 38.40 14.23 -9.06
N SER A 414 38.71 13.21 -8.27
CA SER A 414 40.00 13.10 -7.61
C SER A 414 40.60 11.75 -7.99
N HIS A 415 41.66 11.90 -8.80
CA HIS A 415 42.71 10.99 -9.27
C HIS A 415 42.76 9.54 -8.78
#